data_AF-A0A9P9DT01-F1
#
_entry.id   AF-A0A9P9DT01-F1
#
_cell.length_a   1.000
_cell.length_b   1.000
_cell.length_c   1.000
_cell.angle_alpha   90.00
_cell.angle_beta   90.00
_cell.angle_gamma   90.00
#
_symmetry.space_group_name_H-M   'P 1'
#
loop_
_entity.id
_entity.type
_entity.pdbx_description
1 polymer ?
#
loop_
_entity_poly.entity_id
_entity_poly.type
_entity_poly.pdbx_seq_one_letter_code
_entity_poly.pdbx_strand_id
1 'polypeptide(L)'
;MDKLSKQLQDSILSETPNVKWDDVAGLELAKSELQAAIIFTLRFPQMFRDKRQVRPNILLYGPPGTGKSHLAKAVATEVNRTIFTINIHKVISKWIGECEELIRQLFQVARDKKPSIIFLDEIDAISRDGSDTNSEHMRRIRTEFLFQVDDLANKNEGVLILAATNLPWDLDPPVRKRFRKRIHIPLPDQRPREELFKVHLGEMAPTLVDNKKVLDALARRTGGYSGSDIADLVQDALMTPVKGAHFATHIRKTRCRDGEWYTPRSPDAEGETPIQWNQVPGHQLKEPPLLFEDLYDAIKRTKPSVTEEEVRKCVEWTQEYGTEGV
;
A
#
# COMPACT_ATOMS: atom_id res chain seq x y z
N MET A 1 21.81 -21.79 -14.54
CA MET A 1 20.80 -20.92 -13.91
C MET A 1 19.61 -21.81 -13.64
N ASP A 2 19.40 -22.15 -12.37
CA ASP A 2 18.46 -23.20 -11.96
C ASP A 2 17.01 -22.78 -12.28
N LYS A 3 16.16 -23.73 -12.66
CA LYS A 3 14.76 -23.45 -13.02
C LYS A 3 14.05 -22.72 -11.87
N LEU A 4 14.37 -23.13 -10.64
CA LEU A 4 13.87 -22.51 -9.42
C LEU A 4 14.39 -21.09 -9.15
N SER A 5 15.64 -20.78 -9.52
CA SER A 5 16.16 -19.41 -9.41
C SER A 5 15.38 -18.44 -10.30
N LYS A 6 14.90 -18.89 -11.47
CA LYS A 6 14.01 -18.10 -12.33
C LYS A 6 12.59 -17.98 -11.74
N GLN A 7 12.06 -19.07 -11.18
CA GLN A 7 10.75 -19.07 -10.50
C GLN A 7 10.71 -18.12 -9.30
N LEU A 8 11.82 -18.02 -8.55
CA LEU A 8 12.04 -17.04 -7.48
C LEU A 8 12.10 -15.62 -8.02
N GLN A 9 12.84 -15.35 -9.09
CA GLN A 9 12.93 -14.01 -9.68
C GLN A 9 11.56 -13.50 -10.15
N ASP A 10 10.71 -14.37 -10.69
CA ASP A 10 9.36 -14.01 -11.14
C ASP A 10 8.38 -13.77 -9.98
N SER A 11 8.64 -14.35 -8.80
CA SER A 11 7.73 -14.34 -7.65
C SER A 11 8.18 -13.41 -6.52
N ILE A 12 9.48 -13.13 -6.43
CA ILE A 12 10.11 -12.27 -5.45
C ILE A 12 10.53 -10.98 -6.15
N LEU A 13 9.88 -9.89 -5.76
CA LEU A 13 10.31 -8.57 -6.17
C LEU A 13 11.46 -8.15 -5.26
N SER A 14 12.69 -8.18 -5.79
CA SER A 14 13.82 -7.50 -5.16
C SER A 14 13.92 -6.09 -5.73
N GLU A 15 13.54 -5.10 -4.95
CA GLU A 15 13.61 -3.69 -5.33
C GLU A 15 14.39 -2.90 -4.28
N THR A 16 15.01 -1.80 -4.69
CA THR A 16 15.41 -0.70 -3.81
C THR A 16 14.32 0.36 -3.95
N PRO A 17 13.30 0.35 -3.07
CA PRO A 17 12.22 1.32 -3.17
C PRO A 17 12.77 2.75 -2.99
N ASN A 18 12.05 3.72 -3.57
CA ASN A 18 12.32 5.14 -3.40
C ASN A 18 11.09 5.82 -2.77
N VAL A 19 10.56 5.19 -1.71
CA VAL A 19 9.45 5.73 -0.91
C VAL A 19 10.06 6.19 0.41
N LYS A 20 9.87 7.46 0.79
CA LYS A 20 10.37 8.02 2.04
C LYS A 20 9.30 8.05 3.12
N TRP A 21 9.68 8.31 4.37
CA TRP A 21 8.70 8.51 5.44
C TRP A 21 7.69 9.63 5.17
N ASP A 22 8.14 10.70 4.51
CA ASP A 22 7.32 11.86 4.18
C ASP A 22 6.28 11.56 3.08
N ASP A 23 6.49 10.49 2.30
CA ASP A 23 5.53 10.05 1.28
C ASP A 23 4.38 9.23 1.91
N VAL A 24 4.51 8.82 3.17
CA VAL A 24 3.48 8.08 3.91
C VAL A 24 2.67 9.05 4.77
N ALA A 25 1.43 9.34 4.37
CA ALA A 25 0.54 10.21 5.13
C ALA A 25 0.14 9.60 6.49
N GLY A 26 0.27 10.38 7.57
CA GLY A 26 -0.07 9.96 8.93
C GLY A 26 0.72 8.76 9.47
N LEU A 27 0.05 7.90 10.25
CA LEU A 27 0.60 6.69 10.86
C LEU A 27 1.82 6.93 11.79
N GLU A 28 1.87 8.08 12.46
CA GLU A 28 3.04 8.49 13.28
C GLU A 28 3.40 7.47 14.37
N LEU A 29 2.40 6.84 14.98
CA LEU A 29 2.64 5.77 15.95
C LEU A 29 3.34 4.58 15.29
N ALA A 30 2.80 4.07 14.18
CA ALA A 30 3.39 2.95 13.45
C ALA A 30 4.79 3.26 12.90
N LYS A 31 5.00 4.48 12.37
CA LYS A 31 6.33 4.96 11.94
C LYS A 31 7.31 4.93 13.12
N SER A 32 6.94 5.51 14.26
CA SER A 32 7.76 5.51 15.48
C SER A 32 8.10 4.10 15.95
N GLU A 33 7.13 3.19 15.98
CA GLU A 33 7.35 1.80 16.37
C GLU A 33 8.30 1.06 15.42
N LEU A 34 8.18 1.29 14.10
CA LEU A 34 9.08 0.72 13.10
C LEU A 34 10.48 1.31 13.19
N GLN A 35 10.60 2.62 13.40
CA GLN A 35 11.88 3.29 13.62
C GLN A 35 12.60 2.73 14.86
N ALA A 36 11.87 2.53 15.96
CA ALA A 36 12.40 1.93 17.19
C ALA A 36 12.78 0.46 17.00
N ALA A 37 11.93 -0.34 16.34
CA ALA A 37 12.18 -1.77 16.18
C ALA A 37 13.32 -2.06 15.18
N ILE A 38 13.44 -1.25 14.13
CA ILE A 38 14.31 -1.52 12.99
C ILE A 38 15.48 -0.56 12.95
N ILE A 39 15.23 0.73 12.74
CA ILE A 39 16.29 1.72 12.49
C ILE A 39 17.19 1.84 13.71
N PHE A 40 16.62 1.97 14.91
CA PHE A 40 17.37 2.07 16.15
C PHE A 40 18.21 0.81 16.41
N THR A 41 17.64 -0.37 16.19
CA THR A 41 18.36 -1.66 16.31
C THR A 41 19.54 -1.77 15.37
N LEU A 42 19.40 -1.28 14.13
CA LEU A 42 20.47 -1.32 13.14
C LEU A 42 21.53 -0.24 13.38
N ARG A 43 21.13 0.92 13.90
CA ARG A 43 22.03 2.04 14.18
C ARG A 43 22.86 1.82 15.45
N PHE A 44 22.29 1.16 16.46
CA PHE A 44 22.94 0.95 17.76
C PHE A 44 23.03 -0.53 18.16
N PRO A 45 23.66 -1.41 17.35
CA PRO A 45 23.72 -2.85 17.60
C PRO A 45 24.38 -3.19 18.95
N GLN A 46 25.27 -2.33 19.47
CA GLN A 46 25.90 -2.50 20.78
C GLN A 46 24.92 -2.46 21.95
N MET A 47 23.73 -1.88 21.79
CA MET A 47 22.70 -1.84 22.84
C MET A 47 21.92 -3.15 22.94
N PHE A 48 21.95 -3.98 21.88
CA PHE A 48 21.24 -5.24 21.76
C PHE A 48 22.22 -6.40 21.99
N ARG A 49 22.67 -6.56 23.23
CA ARG A 49 23.56 -7.66 23.68
C ARG A 49 22.85 -8.61 24.63
N ASP A 50 23.32 -9.86 24.68
CA ASP A 50 22.80 -10.92 25.55
C ASP A 50 21.28 -11.09 25.39
N LYS A 51 20.53 -11.05 26.50
CA LYS A 51 19.07 -11.16 26.51
C LYS A 51 18.34 -10.02 25.76
N ARG A 52 19.03 -8.95 25.38
CA ARG A 52 18.50 -7.84 24.57
C ARG A 52 18.62 -8.07 23.06
N GLN A 53 19.16 -9.19 22.59
CA GLN A 53 19.31 -9.48 21.14
C GLN A 53 18.02 -9.83 20.41
N VAL A 54 16.87 -9.89 21.09
CA VAL A 54 15.61 -10.27 20.45
C VAL A 54 15.19 -9.20 19.44
N ARG A 55 15.39 -9.49 18.15
CA ARG A 55 14.81 -8.71 17.05
C ARG A 55 13.42 -9.26 16.78
N PRO A 56 12.34 -8.53 17.10
CA PRO A 56 11.00 -9.06 16.88
C PRO A 56 10.72 -9.08 15.37
N ASN A 57 10.22 -10.20 14.86
CA ASN A 57 9.49 -10.18 13.60
C ASN A 57 8.26 -9.30 13.79
N ILE A 58 7.97 -8.45 12.81
CA ILE A 58 6.94 -7.42 12.90
C ILE A 58 5.78 -7.79 11.99
N LEU A 59 4.57 -7.80 12.54
CA LEU A 59 3.32 -7.94 11.80
C LEU A 59 2.63 -6.58 11.72
N LEU A 60 2.41 -6.10 10.51
CA LEU A 60 1.51 -4.99 10.21
C LEU A 60 0.13 -5.56 9.94
N TYR A 61 -0.90 -5.03 10.59
CA TYR A 61 -2.27 -5.50 10.34
C TYR A 61 -3.26 -4.36 10.37
N GLY A 62 -4.40 -4.54 9.72
CA GLY A 62 -5.47 -3.56 9.66
C GLY A 62 -6.20 -3.64 8.32
N PRO A 63 -7.20 -2.78 8.10
CA PRO A 63 -8.05 -2.85 6.90
C PRO A 63 -7.26 -2.79 5.58
N PRO A 64 -7.81 -3.34 4.48
CA PRO A 64 -7.19 -3.20 3.17
C PRO A 64 -7.06 -1.72 2.76
N GLY A 65 -6.07 -1.40 1.93
CA GLY A 65 -5.88 -0.04 1.41
C GLY A 65 -5.36 1.00 2.40
N THR A 66 -4.89 0.60 3.60
CA THR A 66 -4.34 1.52 4.61
C THR A 66 -2.83 1.77 4.51
N GLY A 67 -2.17 1.25 3.47
CA GLY A 67 -0.77 1.55 3.19
C GLY A 67 0.27 0.63 3.86
N LYS A 68 -0.11 -0.55 4.37
CA LYS A 68 0.83 -1.54 4.96
C LYS A 68 2.03 -1.85 4.06
N SER A 69 1.81 -2.19 2.79
CA SER A 69 2.87 -2.50 1.84
C SER A 69 3.67 -1.25 1.44
N HIS A 70 3.05 -0.07 1.44
CA HIS A 70 3.71 1.21 1.20
C HIS A 70 4.65 1.60 2.36
N LEU A 71 4.21 1.38 3.60
CA LEU A 71 4.98 1.57 4.82
C LEU A 71 6.20 0.64 4.88
N ALA A 72 6.05 -0.63 4.47
CA ALA A 72 7.17 -1.57 4.39
C ALA A 72 8.23 -1.13 3.36
N LYS A 73 7.80 -0.57 2.22
CA LYS A 73 8.71 0.03 1.24
C LYS A 73 9.42 1.25 1.81
N ALA A 74 8.71 2.12 2.53
CA ALA A 74 9.32 3.28 3.19
C ALA A 74 10.43 2.88 4.18
N VAL A 75 10.16 1.87 5.02
CA VAL A 75 11.17 1.30 5.92
C VAL A 75 12.42 0.85 5.17
N ALA A 76 12.26 0.13 4.06
CA ALA A 76 13.38 -0.42 3.29
C ALA A 76 14.26 0.67 2.67
N THR A 77 13.65 1.73 2.12
CA THR A 77 14.36 2.92 1.61
C THR A 77 15.21 3.55 2.72
N GLU A 78 14.62 3.73 3.89
CA GLU A 78 15.20 4.48 5.01
C GLU A 78 16.39 3.76 5.66
N VAL A 79 16.40 2.43 5.63
CA VAL A 79 17.55 1.64 6.09
C VAL A 79 18.56 1.34 4.98
N ASN A 80 18.29 1.78 3.75
CA ASN A 80 19.08 1.50 2.54
C ASN A 80 19.41 0.01 2.39
N ARG A 81 18.39 -0.86 2.49
CA ARG A 81 18.55 -2.33 2.38
C ARG A 81 17.69 -2.90 1.28
N THR A 82 18.12 -4.05 0.75
CA THR A 82 17.31 -4.85 -0.16
C THR A 82 16.09 -5.39 0.58
N ILE A 83 14.91 -5.17 0.00
CA ILE A 83 13.66 -5.78 0.43
C ILE A 83 13.28 -6.88 -0.56
N PHE A 84 12.97 -8.06 -0.03
CA PHE A 84 12.39 -9.17 -0.76
C PHE A 84 10.90 -9.20 -0.48
N THR A 85 10.10 -8.74 -1.43
CA THR A 85 8.64 -8.73 -1.30
C THR A 85 8.05 -9.97 -1.94
N ILE A 86 7.22 -10.68 -1.19
CA ILE A 86 6.47 -11.85 -1.64
C ILE A 86 5.03 -11.73 -1.18
N ASN A 87 4.09 -11.88 -2.11
CA ASN A 87 2.67 -12.05 -1.77
C ASN A 87 2.41 -13.56 -1.61
N ILE A 88 2.03 -13.97 -0.41
CA ILE A 88 1.93 -15.38 -0.04
C ILE A 88 0.76 -16.05 -0.77
N HIS A 89 -0.38 -15.38 -0.88
CA HIS A 89 -1.55 -15.90 -1.59
C HIS A 89 -1.24 -16.19 -3.08
N LYS A 90 -0.52 -15.28 -3.75
CA LYS A 90 -0.08 -15.42 -5.14
C LYS A 90 0.89 -16.57 -5.32
N VAL A 91 1.78 -16.79 -4.35
CA VAL A 91 2.74 -17.90 -4.41
C VAL A 91 2.05 -19.25 -4.24
N ILE A 92 1.17 -19.37 -3.25
CA ILE A 92 0.42 -20.61 -2.99
C ILE A 92 -0.45 -20.99 -4.20
N SER A 93 -1.15 -20.03 -4.79
CA SER A 93 -2.02 -20.28 -5.94
C SER A 93 -1.28 -20.65 -7.23
N LYS A 94 -0.07 -20.11 -7.46
CA LYS A 94 0.71 -20.37 -8.67
C LYS A 94 1.57 -21.64 -8.60
N TRP A 95 2.00 -22.06 -7.41
CA TRP A 95 3.07 -23.06 -7.23
C TRP A 95 2.66 -24.23 -6.32
N ILE A 96 1.56 -24.89 -6.63
CA ILE A 96 1.07 -26.05 -5.86
C ILE A 96 2.13 -27.15 -5.85
N GLY A 97 2.59 -27.55 -4.66
CA GLY A 97 3.61 -28.59 -4.46
C GLY A 97 5.07 -28.12 -4.45
N GLU A 98 5.38 -26.90 -4.94
CA GLU A 98 6.74 -26.33 -4.95
C GLU A 98 6.93 -25.19 -3.93
N CYS A 99 5.86 -24.81 -3.20
CA CYS A 99 5.89 -23.69 -2.25
C CYS A 99 6.91 -23.84 -1.12
N GLU A 100 7.10 -25.04 -0.59
CA GLU A 100 8.05 -25.30 0.52
C GLU A 100 9.49 -24.95 0.09
N GLU A 101 9.88 -25.39 -1.10
CA GLU A 101 11.20 -25.11 -1.65
C GLU A 101 11.35 -23.62 -1.98
N LEU A 102 10.30 -22.98 -2.51
CA LEU A 102 10.32 -21.53 -2.76
C LEU A 102 10.53 -20.73 -1.47
N ILE A 103 9.88 -21.13 -0.37
CA ILE A 103 10.09 -20.51 0.96
C ILE A 103 11.54 -20.73 1.43
N ARG A 104 12.08 -21.95 1.35
CA ARG A 104 13.49 -22.22 1.71
C ARG A 104 14.44 -21.32 0.96
N GLN A 105 14.25 -21.20 -0.35
CA GLN A 105 15.15 -20.43 -1.17
C GLN A 105 14.97 -18.91 -1.02
N LEU A 106 13.76 -18.42 -0.77
CA LEU A 106 13.53 -17.01 -0.38
C LEU A 106 14.38 -16.66 0.84
N PHE A 107 14.30 -17.48 1.90
CA PHE A 107 15.08 -17.25 3.10
C PHE A 107 16.57 -17.37 2.80
N GLN A 108 17.01 -18.39 2.05
CA GLN A 108 18.42 -18.53 1.68
C GLN A 108 18.97 -17.32 0.91
N VAL A 109 18.26 -16.83 -0.10
CA VAL A 109 18.66 -15.65 -0.87
C VAL A 109 18.71 -14.40 0.02
N ALA A 110 17.74 -14.25 0.92
CA ALA A 110 17.75 -13.15 1.89
C ALA A 110 18.96 -13.25 2.83
N ARG A 111 19.36 -14.45 3.22
CA ARG A 111 20.58 -14.70 4.02
C ARG A 111 21.86 -14.38 3.24
N ASP A 112 21.92 -14.72 1.97
CA ASP A 112 23.11 -14.46 1.15
C ASP A 112 23.28 -12.96 0.86
N LYS A 113 22.17 -12.21 0.84
CA LYS A 113 22.12 -10.76 0.59
C LYS A 113 21.97 -9.93 1.87
N LYS A 114 22.49 -10.41 3.00
CA LYS A 114 22.52 -9.64 4.24
C LYS A 114 23.34 -8.35 4.06
N PRO A 115 22.92 -7.23 4.67
CA PRO A 115 21.67 -7.06 5.41
C PRO A 115 20.42 -6.91 4.53
N SER A 116 19.31 -7.58 4.88
CA SER A 116 18.09 -7.57 4.07
C SER A 116 16.80 -7.58 4.90
N ILE A 117 15.68 -7.28 4.23
CA ILE A 117 14.31 -7.37 4.77
C ILE A 117 13.53 -8.37 3.91
N ILE A 118 12.83 -9.31 4.55
CA ILE A 118 11.79 -10.12 3.91
C ILE A 118 10.44 -9.48 4.26
N PHE A 119 9.67 -9.08 3.25
CA PHE A 119 8.31 -8.58 3.41
C PHE A 119 7.30 -9.60 2.87
N LEU A 120 6.49 -10.15 3.77
CA LEU A 120 5.48 -11.16 3.50
C LEU A 120 4.11 -10.51 3.47
N ASP A 121 3.55 -10.27 2.29
CA ASP A 121 2.20 -9.74 2.16
C ASP A 121 1.15 -10.87 2.18
N GLU A 122 -0.02 -10.58 2.76
CA GLU A 122 -1.12 -11.54 2.96
C GLU A 122 -0.70 -12.83 3.70
N ILE A 123 0.00 -12.68 4.83
CA ILE A 123 0.51 -13.82 5.62
C ILE A 123 -0.59 -14.71 6.20
N ASP A 124 -1.84 -14.24 6.27
CA ASP A 124 -3.00 -15.06 6.65
C ASP A 124 -3.22 -16.23 5.67
N ALA A 125 -2.74 -16.14 4.43
CA ALA A 125 -2.88 -17.20 3.44
C ALA A 125 -2.23 -18.54 3.85
N ILE A 126 -1.17 -18.55 4.68
CA ILE A 126 -0.61 -19.81 5.22
C ILE A 126 -1.43 -20.39 6.39
N SER A 127 -2.35 -19.61 6.95
CA SER A 127 -3.15 -19.98 8.12
C SER A 127 -4.53 -20.50 7.78
N ARG A 128 -5.01 -20.26 6.54
CA ARG A 128 -6.30 -20.75 6.07
C ARG A 128 -6.29 -22.26 5.88
N ASP A 129 -7.10 -22.95 6.68
CA ASP A 129 -7.36 -24.37 6.49
C ASP A 129 -8.42 -24.54 5.40
N GLY A 130 -8.01 -25.10 4.25
CA GLY A 130 -8.90 -25.49 3.16
C GLY A 130 -9.56 -26.85 3.39
N SER A 131 -10.24 -27.37 2.35
CA SER A 131 -10.75 -28.75 2.33
C SER A 131 -9.68 -29.79 2.69
N ASP A 132 -10.09 -30.99 3.13
CA ASP A 132 -9.22 -32.02 3.71
C ASP A 132 -7.91 -32.28 2.94
N THR A 133 -7.94 -32.33 1.60
CA THR A 133 -6.73 -32.55 0.77
C THR A 133 -5.80 -31.33 0.70
N ASN A 134 -6.34 -30.11 0.69
CA ASN A 134 -5.55 -28.87 0.71
C ASN A 134 -4.96 -28.58 2.09
N SER A 135 -5.58 -29.13 3.15
CA SER A 135 -5.16 -28.93 4.53
C SER A 135 -3.74 -29.46 4.80
N GLU A 136 -3.39 -30.66 4.31
CA GLU A 136 -2.07 -31.26 4.51
C GLU A 136 -0.96 -30.49 3.80
N HIS A 137 -1.21 -30.02 2.57
CA HIS A 137 -0.24 -29.19 1.86
C HIS A 137 0.02 -27.87 2.59
N MET A 138 -1.05 -27.21 3.06
CA MET A 138 -0.93 -25.97 3.81
C MET A 138 -0.18 -26.16 5.13
N ARG A 139 -0.44 -27.27 5.84
CA ARG A 139 0.28 -27.64 7.07
C ARG A 139 1.78 -27.78 6.83
N ARG A 140 2.20 -28.41 5.73
CA ARG A 140 3.63 -28.52 5.40
C ARG A 140 4.26 -27.17 5.09
N ILE A 141 3.60 -26.34 4.28
CA ILE A 141 4.04 -24.96 3.98
C ILE A 141 4.21 -24.15 5.26
N ARG A 142 3.22 -24.20 6.15
CA ARG A 142 3.25 -23.52 7.46
C ARG A 142 4.39 -24.02 8.34
N THR A 143 4.60 -25.33 8.37
CA THR A 143 5.68 -25.97 9.16
C THR A 143 7.05 -25.51 8.65
N GLU A 144 7.26 -25.53 7.33
CA GLU A 144 8.49 -25.04 6.70
C GLU A 144 8.71 -23.55 7.00
N PHE A 145 7.67 -22.72 6.85
CA PHE A 145 7.75 -21.30 7.18
C PHE A 145 8.18 -21.06 8.62
N LEU A 146 7.54 -21.72 9.59
CA LEU A 146 7.87 -21.59 11.01
C LEU A 146 9.30 -22.03 11.30
N PHE A 147 9.74 -23.13 10.67
CA PHE A 147 11.11 -23.61 10.76
C PHE A 147 12.12 -22.55 10.26
N GLN A 148 11.88 -21.94 9.09
CA GLN A 148 12.76 -20.90 8.56
C GLN A 148 12.83 -19.65 9.46
N VAL A 149 11.69 -19.25 10.04
CA VAL A 149 11.64 -18.12 10.99
C VAL A 149 12.44 -18.42 12.26
N ASP A 150 12.33 -19.63 12.80
CA ASP A 150 13.07 -20.05 14.00
C ASP A 150 14.58 -20.18 13.73
N ASP A 151 14.95 -20.76 12.59
CA ASP A 151 16.34 -20.88 12.17
C ASP A 151 17.01 -19.50 12.04
N LEU A 152 16.30 -18.54 11.45
CA LEU A 152 16.78 -17.16 11.31
C LEU A 152 16.99 -16.48 12.66
N ALA A 153 16.06 -16.68 13.60
CA ALA A 153 16.14 -16.11 14.95
C ALA A 153 17.33 -16.67 15.73
N ASN A 154 17.58 -17.99 15.64
CA ASN A 154 18.65 -18.66 16.36
C ASN A 154 20.04 -18.25 15.88
N LYS A 155 20.21 -18.04 14.58
CA LYS A 155 21.51 -17.72 13.96
C LYS A 155 21.80 -16.21 13.91
N ASN A 156 20.90 -15.36 14.43
CA ASN A 156 21.00 -13.90 14.49
C ASN A 156 21.50 -13.26 13.19
N GLU A 157 20.84 -13.62 12.09
CA GLU A 157 21.40 -13.52 10.76
C GLU A 157 21.30 -12.13 10.11
N GLY A 158 20.92 -11.09 10.83
CA GLY A 158 20.86 -9.74 10.26
C GLY A 158 19.80 -9.54 9.16
N VAL A 159 18.90 -10.51 8.99
CA VAL A 159 17.69 -10.43 8.15
C VAL A 159 16.52 -10.06 9.05
N LEU A 160 15.69 -9.12 8.61
CA LEU A 160 14.45 -8.73 9.29
C LEU A 160 13.24 -9.31 8.57
N ILE A 161 12.25 -9.77 9.31
CA ILE A 161 10.96 -10.19 8.75
C ILE A 161 9.88 -9.17 9.10
N LEU A 162 9.28 -8.60 8.06
CA LEU A 162 8.05 -7.85 8.10
C LEU A 162 6.94 -8.68 7.45
N ALA A 163 5.76 -8.72 8.04
CA ALA A 163 4.60 -9.34 7.45
C ALA A 163 3.41 -8.38 7.47
N ALA A 164 2.49 -8.54 6.52
CA ALA A 164 1.23 -7.79 6.46
C ALA A 164 0.03 -8.73 6.35
N THR A 165 -1.08 -8.36 6.99
CA THR A 165 -2.37 -9.06 6.82
C THR A 165 -3.54 -8.09 6.94
N ASN A 166 -4.63 -8.38 6.23
CA ASN A 166 -5.91 -7.71 6.39
C ASN A 166 -6.84 -8.45 7.37
N LEU A 167 -6.55 -9.72 7.65
CA LEU A 167 -7.41 -10.65 8.40
C LEU A 167 -6.63 -11.23 9.59
N PRO A 168 -6.26 -10.41 10.59
CA PRO A 168 -5.40 -10.85 11.69
C PRO A 168 -6.05 -11.94 12.57
N TRP A 169 -7.38 -12.07 12.54
CA TRP A 169 -8.13 -13.14 13.22
C TRP A 169 -8.01 -14.51 12.52
N ASP A 170 -7.70 -14.55 11.22
CA ASP A 170 -7.46 -15.80 10.48
C ASP A 170 -6.04 -16.35 10.72
N LEU A 171 -5.19 -15.63 11.44
CA LEU A 171 -3.79 -16.01 11.67
C LEU A 171 -3.66 -17.12 12.72
N ASP A 172 -3.06 -18.24 12.32
CA ASP A 172 -2.88 -19.42 13.18
C ASP A 172 -2.00 -19.06 14.40
N PRO A 173 -2.36 -19.45 15.65
CA PRO A 173 -1.61 -19.08 16.85
C PRO A 173 -0.09 -19.34 16.81
N PRO A 174 0.44 -20.43 16.22
CA PRO A 174 1.88 -20.63 16.04
C PRO A 174 2.56 -19.53 15.22
N VAL A 175 1.93 -19.10 14.11
CA VAL A 175 2.41 -17.99 13.26
C VAL A 175 2.34 -16.69 14.04
N ARG A 176 1.19 -16.40 14.67
CA ARG A 176 0.99 -15.21 15.51
C ARG A 176 2.02 -15.09 16.64
N LYS A 177 2.45 -16.20 17.26
CA LYS A 177 3.49 -16.21 18.31
C LYS A 177 4.89 -15.84 17.79
N ARG A 178 5.18 -16.02 16.50
CA ARG A 178 6.47 -15.64 15.88
C ARG A 178 6.57 -14.15 15.57
N PHE A 179 5.44 -13.48 15.38
CA PHE A 179 5.36 -12.03 15.25
C PHE A 179 5.05 -11.39 16.61
N ARG A 180 6.12 -11.11 17.37
CA ARG A 180 6.02 -10.55 18.73
C ARG A 180 5.65 -9.07 18.73
N LYS A 181 6.05 -8.33 17.68
CA LYS A 181 5.63 -6.94 17.46
C LYS A 181 4.50 -6.95 16.43
N ARG A 182 3.35 -6.42 16.80
CA ARG A 182 2.11 -6.34 16.03
C ARG A 182 1.62 -4.91 16.03
N ILE A 183 1.70 -4.26 14.89
CA ILE A 183 1.44 -2.84 14.71
C ILE A 183 0.13 -2.70 13.96
N HIS A 184 -0.85 -2.05 14.57
CA HIS A 184 -2.13 -1.76 13.95
C HIS A 184 -1.98 -0.58 12.99
N ILE A 185 -2.47 -0.74 11.77
CA ILE A 185 -2.52 0.28 10.72
C ILE A 185 -4.01 0.64 10.49
N PRO A 186 -4.53 1.66 11.19
CA PRO A 186 -5.93 2.03 11.14
C PRO A 186 -6.29 2.73 9.81
N LEU A 187 -7.59 2.99 9.62
CA LEU A 187 -8.04 3.93 8.61
C LEU A 187 -7.49 5.35 8.90
N PRO A 188 -7.20 6.15 7.86
CA PRO A 188 -6.66 7.49 8.05
C PRO A 188 -7.68 8.41 8.72
N ASP A 189 -7.23 9.17 9.72
CA ASP A 189 -7.97 10.29 10.31
C ASP A 189 -8.07 11.48 9.34
N GLN A 190 -8.78 12.55 9.75
CA GLN A 190 -9.00 13.72 8.89
C GLN A 190 -7.70 14.32 8.34
N ARG A 191 -6.69 14.56 9.18
CA ARG A 191 -5.42 15.17 8.74
C ARG A 191 -4.67 14.30 7.73
N PRO A 192 -4.42 13.00 7.98
CA PRO A 192 -3.88 12.11 6.96
C PRO A 192 -4.71 12.05 5.66
N ARG A 193 -6.03 12.17 5.73
CA ARG A 193 -6.87 12.25 4.51
C ARG A 193 -6.59 13.53 3.70
N GLU A 194 -6.40 14.68 4.35
CA GLU A 194 -5.98 15.92 3.67
C GLU A 194 -4.65 15.74 2.93
N GLU A 195 -3.67 15.09 3.58
CA GLU A 195 -2.38 14.75 2.99
C GLU A 195 -2.53 13.79 1.80
N LEU A 196 -3.35 12.75 1.93
CA LEU A 196 -3.63 11.81 0.84
C LEU A 196 -4.27 12.51 -0.37
N PHE A 197 -5.24 13.39 -0.16
CA PHE A 197 -5.79 14.21 -1.25
C PHE A 197 -4.73 15.08 -1.91
N LYS A 198 -3.86 15.72 -1.12
CA LYS A 198 -2.77 16.53 -1.64
C LYS A 198 -1.80 15.71 -2.50
N VAL A 199 -1.42 14.52 -2.04
CA VAL A 199 -0.53 13.60 -2.76
C VAL A 199 -1.16 13.13 -4.07
N HIS A 200 -2.43 12.70 -4.05
CA HIS A 200 -3.08 12.14 -5.23
C HIS A 200 -3.53 13.21 -6.24
N LEU A 201 -3.86 14.42 -5.82
CA LEU A 201 -4.16 15.53 -6.72
C LEU A 201 -2.89 16.10 -7.37
N GLY A 202 -1.79 16.17 -6.61
CA GLY A 202 -0.45 16.53 -7.08
C GLY A 202 -0.42 17.76 -8.00
N GLU A 203 0.37 17.67 -9.06
CA GLU A 203 0.51 18.73 -10.07
C GLU A 203 -0.66 18.80 -11.06
N MET A 204 -1.57 17.82 -11.07
CA MET A 204 -2.72 17.80 -11.97
C MET A 204 -3.81 18.80 -11.57
N ALA A 205 -3.85 19.19 -10.29
CA ALA A 205 -4.85 20.12 -9.77
C ALA A 205 -4.25 21.11 -8.75
N PRO A 206 -3.28 21.95 -9.15
CA PRO A 206 -2.52 22.81 -8.23
C PRO A 206 -3.43 23.81 -7.51
N THR A 207 -4.44 24.34 -8.19
CA THR A 207 -5.42 25.28 -7.61
C THR A 207 -6.26 24.67 -6.48
N LEU A 208 -6.53 23.37 -6.54
CA LEU A 208 -7.27 22.65 -5.50
C LEU A 208 -6.35 22.25 -4.35
N VAL A 209 -5.11 21.86 -4.66
CA VAL A 209 -4.07 21.51 -3.67
C VAL A 209 -3.71 22.71 -2.78
N ASP A 210 -3.57 23.90 -3.35
CA ASP A 210 -3.21 25.11 -2.58
C ASP A 210 -4.36 25.64 -1.72
N ASN A 211 -5.58 25.16 -1.94
CA ASN A 211 -6.76 25.59 -1.20
C ASN A 211 -7.03 24.70 0.00
N LYS A 212 -6.48 25.08 1.16
CA LYS A 212 -6.68 24.35 2.43
C LYS A 212 -8.16 24.13 2.80
N LYS A 213 -9.07 25.05 2.45
CA LYS A 213 -10.50 24.88 2.73
C LYS A 213 -11.11 23.76 1.90
N VAL A 214 -10.65 23.57 0.66
CA VAL A 214 -11.07 22.46 -0.20
C VAL A 214 -10.59 21.14 0.39
N LEU A 215 -9.31 21.03 0.76
CA LEU A 215 -8.76 19.80 1.34
C LEU A 215 -9.47 19.41 2.66
N ASP A 216 -9.70 20.36 3.58
CA ASP A 216 -10.46 20.12 4.82
C ASP A 216 -11.90 19.67 4.51
N ALA A 217 -12.57 20.30 3.54
CA ALA A 217 -13.92 19.91 3.15
C ALA A 217 -13.99 18.48 2.56
N LEU A 218 -13.03 18.10 1.73
CA LEU A 218 -12.92 16.74 1.17
C LEU A 218 -12.67 15.73 2.29
N ALA A 219 -11.69 15.99 3.16
CA ALA A 219 -11.30 15.09 4.24
C ALA A 219 -12.41 14.88 5.29
N ARG A 220 -13.25 15.89 5.56
CA ARG A 220 -14.44 15.75 6.42
C ARG A 220 -15.51 14.86 5.79
N ARG A 221 -15.65 14.90 4.47
CA ARG A 221 -16.69 14.15 3.73
C ARG A 221 -16.29 12.71 3.42
N THR A 222 -15.01 12.37 3.52
CA THR A 222 -14.49 11.02 3.30
C THR A 222 -14.14 10.29 4.60
N GLY A 223 -14.94 10.51 5.66
CA GLY A 223 -14.87 9.68 6.86
C GLY A 223 -15.07 8.20 6.53
N GLY A 224 -14.19 7.33 7.03
CA GLY A 224 -14.23 5.88 6.78
C GLY A 224 -13.53 5.42 5.49
N TYR A 225 -13.00 6.33 4.68
CA TYR A 225 -12.26 5.97 3.47
C TYR A 225 -10.85 5.49 3.80
N SER A 226 -10.40 4.44 3.12
CA SER A 226 -9.00 4.00 3.10
C SER A 226 -8.16 4.89 2.17
N GLY A 227 -6.83 4.73 2.20
CA GLY A 227 -5.95 5.43 1.26
C GLY A 227 -6.23 5.03 -0.19
N SER A 228 -6.53 3.76 -0.43
CA SER A 228 -6.96 3.27 -1.75
C SER A 228 -8.28 3.89 -2.21
N ASP A 229 -9.28 4.02 -1.32
CA ASP A 229 -10.55 4.66 -1.67
C ASP A 229 -10.36 6.12 -2.11
N ILE A 230 -9.48 6.85 -1.42
CA ILE A 230 -9.15 8.25 -1.78
C ILE A 230 -8.43 8.30 -3.12
N ALA A 231 -7.47 7.40 -3.36
CA ALA A 231 -6.77 7.30 -4.63
C ALA A 231 -7.75 7.04 -5.79
N ASP A 232 -8.64 6.06 -5.63
CA ASP A 232 -9.65 5.70 -6.64
C ASP A 232 -10.66 6.83 -6.89
N LEU A 233 -11.07 7.53 -5.82
CA LEU A 233 -11.95 8.69 -5.91
C LEU A 233 -11.30 9.83 -6.69
N VAL A 234 -10.05 10.17 -6.37
CA VAL A 234 -9.31 11.22 -7.08
C VAL A 234 -9.12 10.82 -8.54
N GLN A 235 -8.82 9.54 -8.82
CA GLN A 235 -8.71 9.02 -10.17
C GLN A 235 -10.02 9.15 -10.96
N ASP A 236 -11.18 8.82 -10.37
CA ASP A 236 -12.48 9.01 -11.04
C ASP A 236 -12.76 10.50 -11.30
N ALA A 237 -12.44 11.38 -10.34
CA ALA A 237 -12.58 12.82 -10.50
C ALA A 237 -11.72 13.36 -11.65
N LEU A 238 -10.44 12.96 -11.72
CA LEU A 238 -9.50 13.34 -12.78
C LEU A 238 -9.95 12.88 -14.18
N MET A 239 -10.74 11.82 -14.28
CA MET A 239 -11.33 11.38 -15.55
C MET A 239 -12.55 12.21 -15.98
N THR A 240 -13.12 13.04 -15.09
CA THR A 240 -14.32 13.82 -15.40
C THR A 240 -14.06 14.90 -16.47
N PRO A 241 -13.00 15.72 -16.38
CA PRO A 241 -12.65 16.66 -17.46
C PRO A 241 -12.35 15.97 -18.80
N VAL A 242 -11.71 14.79 -18.76
CA VAL A 242 -11.42 14.00 -19.97
C VAL A 242 -12.71 13.52 -20.64
N LYS A 243 -13.65 12.97 -19.87
CA LYS A 243 -14.98 12.60 -20.36
C LYS A 243 -15.71 13.84 -20.92
N GLY A 244 -15.64 14.97 -20.21
CA GLY A 244 -16.22 16.24 -20.65
C GLY A 244 -15.67 16.70 -22.00
N ALA A 245 -14.36 16.59 -22.22
CA ALA A 245 -13.73 16.92 -23.50
C ALA A 245 -14.13 15.96 -24.63
N HIS A 246 -14.28 14.66 -24.33
CA HIS A 246 -14.71 13.66 -25.31
C HIS A 246 -16.16 13.86 -25.76
N PHE A 247 -17.07 14.21 -24.84
CA PHE A 247 -18.48 14.44 -25.15
C PHE A 247 -18.80 15.89 -25.54
N ALA A 248 -17.80 16.77 -25.58
CA ALA A 248 -17.99 18.17 -25.95
C ALA A 248 -18.46 18.29 -27.41
N THR A 249 -19.60 18.94 -27.59
CA THR A 249 -20.15 19.24 -28.92
C THR A 249 -19.58 20.54 -29.50
N HIS A 250 -19.10 21.45 -28.64
CA HIS A 250 -18.59 22.76 -29.00
C HIS A 250 -17.17 22.92 -28.47
N ILE A 251 -16.17 22.65 -29.31
CA ILE A 251 -14.76 22.91 -29.01
C ILE A 251 -14.29 24.12 -29.81
N ARG A 252 -13.52 25.01 -29.16
CA ARG A 252 -13.01 26.23 -29.80
C ARG A 252 -11.55 26.49 -29.47
N LYS A 253 -10.86 27.15 -30.40
CA LYS A 253 -9.49 27.61 -30.21
C LYS A 253 -9.48 28.80 -29.24
N THR A 254 -8.76 28.66 -28.13
CA THR A 254 -8.59 29.66 -27.08
C THR A 254 -7.10 29.89 -26.89
N ARG A 255 -6.71 31.17 -26.74
CA ARG A 255 -5.35 31.52 -26.37
C ARG A 255 -5.16 31.36 -24.87
N CYS A 256 -4.34 30.40 -24.46
CA CYS A 256 -3.90 30.18 -23.09
C CYS A 256 -2.52 30.80 -22.86
N ARG A 257 -2.05 30.80 -21.61
CA ARG A 257 -0.68 31.26 -21.26
C ARG A 257 0.41 30.53 -22.06
N ASP A 258 0.19 29.25 -22.34
CA ASP A 258 1.19 28.36 -22.95
C ASP A 258 0.98 28.16 -24.46
N GLY A 259 0.22 29.05 -25.12
CA GLY A 259 -0.05 28.99 -26.56
C GLY A 259 -1.53 28.90 -26.91
N GLU A 260 -1.81 28.52 -28.15
CA GLU A 260 -3.18 28.35 -28.64
C GLU A 260 -3.63 26.89 -28.49
N TRP A 261 -4.77 26.69 -27.82
CA TRP A 261 -5.30 25.38 -27.47
C TRP A 261 -6.78 25.30 -27.82
N TYR A 262 -7.26 24.12 -28.19
CA TYR A 262 -8.68 23.84 -28.35
C TYR A 262 -9.27 23.42 -27.00
N THR A 263 -10.33 24.08 -26.56
CA THR A 263 -10.97 23.83 -25.25
C THR A 263 -12.49 23.69 -25.41
N PRO A 264 -13.15 22.77 -24.67
CA PRO A 264 -14.61 22.71 -24.60
C PRO A 264 -15.23 24.03 -24.09
N ARG A 265 -16.39 24.42 -24.66
CA ARG A 265 -17.16 25.61 -24.25
C ARG A 265 -18.67 25.31 -24.17
N SER A 266 -19.40 26.17 -23.47
CA SER A 266 -20.86 26.13 -23.45
C SER A 266 -21.42 26.38 -24.86
N PRO A 267 -22.52 25.70 -25.27
CA PRO A 267 -23.21 25.96 -26.53
C PRO A 267 -23.66 27.42 -26.70
N ASP A 268 -23.94 28.11 -25.60
CA ASP A 268 -24.48 29.47 -25.59
C ASP A 268 -23.42 30.57 -25.82
N ALA A 269 -22.14 30.20 -25.95
CA ALA A 269 -21.08 31.17 -26.17
C ALA A 269 -21.08 31.69 -27.61
N GLU A 270 -21.24 33.00 -27.79
CA GLU A 270 -21.14 33.68 -29.10
C GLU A 270 -19.79 33.39 -29.79
N GLY A 271 -19.79 33.08 -31.10
CA GLY A 271 -18.57 32.84 -31.88
C GLY A 271 -18.69 31.76 -32.97
N GLU A 272 -17.54 31.39 -33.55
CA GLU A 272 -17.36 30.47 -34.69
C GLU A 272 -18.06 29.10 -34.55
N THR A 273 -18.23 28.46 -35.72
CA THR A 273 -18.84 27.14 -35.93
C THR A 273 -18.20 26.10 -35.00
N PRO A 274 -18.99 25.35 -34.22
CA PRO A 274 -18.46 24.33 -33.33
C PRO A 274 -17.81 23.19 -34.10
N ILE A 275 -16.63 22.77 -33.64
CA ILE A 275 -15.96 21.54 -34.08
C ILE A 275 -15.99 20.49 -32.98
N GLN A 276 -15.89 19.22 -33.38
CA GLN A 276 -15.82 18.07 -32.47
C GLN A 276 -14.35 17.65 -32.22
N TRP A 277 -14.12 16.84 -31.18
CA TRP A 277 -12.77 16.43 -30.78
C TRP A 277 -12.00 15.69 -31.89
N ASN A 278 -12.69 14.97 -32.78
CA ASN A 278 -12.09 14.23 -33.89
C ASN A 278 -11.55 15.13 -35.01
N GLN A 279 -11.91 16.42 -35.00
CA GLN A 279 -11.43 17.44 -35.94
C GLN A 279 -10.26 18.25 -35.35
N VAL A 280 -9.91 18.04 -34.08
CA VAL A 280 -8.83 18.74 -33.39
C VAL A 280 -7.52 17.95 -33.53
N PRO A 281 -6.39 18.60 -33.86
CA PRO A 281 -5.08 17.94 -33.84
C PRO A 281 -4.79 17.37 -32.45
N GLY A 282 -4.35 16.10 -32.36
CA GLY A 282 -4.25 15.38 -31.09
C GLY A 282 -3.36 16.02 -30.01
N HIS A 283 -2.42 16.88 -30.39
CA HIS A 283 -1.52 17.60 -29.47
C HIS A 283 -2.02 19.00 -29.08
N GLN A 284 -3.21 19.41 -29.53
CA GLN A 284 -3.75 20.77 -29.34
C GLN A 284 -5.08 20.79 -28.58
N LEU A 285 -5.64 19.63 -28.23
CA LEU A 285 -6.80 19.56 -27.35
C LEU A 285 -6.35 19.71 -25.90
N LYS A 286 -6.97 20.64 -25.18
CA LYS A 286 -6.74 20.87 -23.76
C LYS A 286 -8.00 20.53 -22.98
N GLU A 287 -7.84 19.68 -21.99
CA GLU A 287 -8.89 19.31 -21.05
C GLU A 287 -9.35 20.53 -20.22
N PRO A 288 -10.64 20.57 -19.82
CA PRO A 288 -11.10 21.51 -18.81
C PRO A 288 -10.30 21.34 -17.50
N PRO A 289 -10.18 22.39 -16.68
CA PRO A 289 -9.59 22.23 -15.35
C PRO A 289 -10.47 21.33 -14.48
N LEU A 290 -9.85 20.53 -13.61
CA LEU A 290 -10.58 19.81 -12.55
C LEU A 290 -11.21 20.81 -11.58
N LEU A 291 -12.51 20.65 -11.32
CA LEU A 291 -13.26 21.50 -10.40
C LEU A 291 -13.52 20.80 -9.07
N PHE A 292 -13.89 21.58 -8.05
CA PHE A 292 -14.29 21.02 -6.75
C PHE A 292 -15.56 20.17 -6.90
N GLU A 293 -16.48 20.57 -7.78
CA GLU A 293 -17.71 19.85 -8.09
C GLU A 293 -17.43 18.44 -8.62
N ASP A 294 -16.39 18.26 -9.42
CA ASP A 294 -16.00 16.94 -9.96
C ASP A 294 -15.59 15.98 -8.83
N LEU A 295 -14.80 16.48 -7.87
CA LEU A 295 -14.43 15.72 -6.67
C LEU A 295 -15.64 15.46 -5.78
N TYR A 296 -16.51 16.45 -5.64
CA TYR A 296 -17.73 16.31 -4.85
C TYR A 296 -18.68 15.26 -5.41
N ASP A 297 -18.82 15.20 -6.73
CA ASP A 297 -19.62 14.19 -7.39
C ASP A 297 -18.94 12.81 -7.35
N ALA A 298 -17.61 12.75 -7.44
CA ALA A 298 -16.87 11.51 -7.21
C ALA A 298 -17.12 10.94 -5.80
N ILE A 299 -17.16 11.78 -4.75
CA ILE A 299 -17.52 11.34 -3.37
C ILE A 299 -18.89 10.68 -3.32
N LYS A 300 -19.87 11.13 -4.12
CA LYS A 300 -21.22 10.53 -4.13
C LYS A 300 -21.26 9.17 -4.83
N ARG A 301 -20.34 8.94 -5.78
CA ARG A 301 -20.27 7.70 -6.57
C ARG A 301 -19.41 6.64 -5.90
N THR A 302 -18.30 7.03 -5.32
CA THR A 302 -17.38 6.15 -4.60
C THR A 302 -17.94 5.85 -3.22
N LYS A 303 -17.91 4.58 -2.81
CA LYS A 303 -18.26 4.16 -1.45
C LYS A 303 -17.00 3.65 -0.76
N PRO A 304 -16.87 3.81 0.57
CA PRO A 304 -15.78 3.21 1.33
C PRO A 304 -15.71 1.70 1.09
N SER A 305 -14.52 1.16 0.83
CA SER A 305 -14.33 -0.28 0.66
C SER A 305 -14.36 -1.05 1.98
N VAL A 306 -14.14 -0.36 3.11
CA VAL A 306 -14.02 -0.96 4.45
C VAL A 306 -15.30 -0.73 5.25
N THR A 307 -15.84 -1.79 5.82
CA THR A 307 -17.05 -1.72 6.67
C THR A 307 -16.72 -1.35 8.11
N GLU A 308 -17.68 -0.75 8.82
CA GLU A 308 -17.55 -0.46 10.26
C GLU A 308 -17.33 -1.74 11.09
N GLU A 309 -17.89 -2.87 10.67
CA GLU A 309 -17.69 -4.16 11.32
C GLU A 309 -16.24 -4.63 11.24
N GLU A 310 -15.59 -4.50 10.07
CA GLU A 310 -14.18 -4.85 9.90
C GLU A 310 -13.27 -3.96 10.74
N VAL A 311 -13.58 -2.66 10.83
CA VAL A 311 -12.87 -1.74 11.71
C VAL A 311 -13.02 -2.17 13.17
N ARG A 312 -14.24 -2.51 13.60
CA ARG A 312 -14.50 -2.98 14.97
C ARG A 312 -13.74 -4.26 15.28
N LYS A 313 -13.73 -5.24 14.37
CA LYS A 313 -12.96 -6.48 14.49
C LYS A 313 -11.46 -6.22 14.63
N CYS A 314 -10.91 -5.25 13.89
CA CYS A 314 -9.50 -4.85 14.04
C CYS A 314 -9.22 -4.25 15.43
N VAL A 315 -10.12 -3.43 15.96
CA VAL A 315 -9.99 -2.84 17.31
C VAL A 315 -10.06 -3.91 18.39
N GLU A 316 -11.06 -4.80 18.32
CA GLU A 316 -11.21 -5.94 19.25
C GLU A 316 -9.95 -6.83 19.25
N TRP A 317 -9.45 -7.17 18.06
CA TRP A 317 -8.20 -7.95 17.93
C TRP A 317 -6.99 -7.19 18.49
N THR A 318 -6.92 -5.87 18.31
CA THR A 318 -5.84 -5.03 18.87
C THR A 318 -5.85 -5.04 20.39
N GLN A 319 -7.02 -5.01 21.03
CA GLN A 319 -7.14 -5.10 22.48
C GLN A 319 -6.68 -6.46 23.02
N GLU A 320 -6.93 -7.54 22.28
CA GLU A 320 -6.58 -8.89 22.70
C GLU A 320 -5.11 -9.25 22.40
N TYR A 321 -4.57 -8.78 21.27
CA TYR A 321 -3.30 -9.26 20.71
C TYR A 321 -2.34 -8.17 20.23
N GLY A 322 -2.76 -6.92 20.16
CA GLY A 322 -1.94 -5.80 19.70
C GLY A 322 -0.75 -5.51 20.62
N THR A 323 0.22 -4.75 20.12
CA THR A 323 1.35 -4.27 20.95
C THR A 323 1.14 -2.88 21.52
N GLU A 324 0.01 -2.24 21.20
CA GLU A 324 -0.45 -1.07 21.93
C GLU A 324 -0.78 -1.53 23.36
N GLY A 325 0.10 -1.17 24.31
CA GLY A 325 -0.09 -1.41 25.75
C GLY A 325 -1.40 -0.79 26.24
N VAL A 326 -2.06 -1.32 27.28
CA VAL A 326 -1.69 -1.06 28.69
C VAL A 326 -1.00 0.28 28.91
#